data_AF-A0A2V6HJY6-F1
#
_entry.id   AF-A0A2V6HJY6-F1
#
_cell.length_a   1.000
_cell.length_b   1.000
_cell.length_c   1.000
_cell.angle_alpha   90.00
_cell.angle_beta   90.00
_cell.angle_gamma   90.00
#
_symmetry.space_group_name_H-M   'P 1'
#
loop_
_entity.id
_entity.type
_entity.pdbx_description
1 polymer ?
#
loop_
_entity_poly.entity_id
_entity_poly.type
_entity_poly.pdbx_seq_one_letter_code
_entity_poly.pdbx_strand_id
1 'polypeptide(L)'
;MKLMALMIVALSLISTTWAQGQHTQTGRKSEPMQTMNDITMVAPALEKYAQGPLADLWKRPGLTPRDRSIVTVAALIARNQTIEMPYYFNLALDNGVKPREISEIITHLAFYSGWENAMSAVAVAKVVFADRKIGADQLPAASPSPLPLDKEAEAKRATSVEQQFGSVAQGIVQYTTDVLFRDLWLRPDLAPRDRSLVTVSALIASGQVAQIAYHLNRAMDNGLTQTQAAEMVTHLAFYAGWPNAFSALPVLKDVFERRPR
;
A
#
# COMPACT_ATOMS: atom_id res chain seq x y z
N MET A 1 59.73 -12.05 35.25
CA MET A 1 60.41 -13.33 35.55
C MET A 1 59.47 -14.46 35.16
N LYS A 2 59.97 -15.41 34.35
CA LYS A 2 59.29 -16.66 33.96
C LYS A 2 59.25 -17.66 35.14
N LEU A 3 58.30 -18.60 35.08
CA LEU A 3 58.36 -20.05 35.40
C LEU A 3 57.13 -20.52 36.22
N MET A 4 56.24 -21.29 35.57
CA MET A 4 56.04 -22.76 35.71
C MET A 4 55.12 -23.12 36.89
N ALA A 5 53.86 -23.49 36.64
CA ALA A 5 53.37 -24.81 36.20
C ALA A 5 53.22 -25.80 37.38
N LEU A 6 51.98 -26.15 37.71
CA LEU A 6 51.62 -27.50 38.14
C LEU A 6 50.13 -27.76 37.88
N MET A 7 49.96 -28.74 36.99
CA MET A 7 48.73 -29.36 36.52
C MET A 7 48.25 -30.35 37.60
N ILE A 8 46.99 -30.26 38.03
CA ILE A 8 46.26 -31.41 38.57
C ILE A 8 44.96 -31.50 37.80
N VAL A 9 44.88 -32.54 36.97
CA VAL A 9 43.70 -32.96 36.21
C VAL A 9 42.77 -33.70 37.16
N ALA A 10 41.56 -33.18 37.37
CA ALA A 10 40.46 -33.94 37.93
C ALA A 10 39.38 -34.06 36.84
N LEU A 11 39.26 -35.26 36.28
CA LEU A 11 38.17 -35.65 35.40
C LEU A 11 36.87 -35.76 36.23
N SER A 12 35.89 -34.92 35.94
CA SER A 12 34.50 -35.17 36.30
C SER A 12 33.64 -35.05 35.05
N LEU A 13 33.17 -36.22 34.59
CA LEU A 13 32.17 -36.41 33.55
C LEU A 13 30.87 -35.76 34.00
N ILE A 14 30.50 -34.65 33.35
CA ILE A 14 29.12 -34.16 33.35
C ILE A 14 28.67 -34.18 31.89
N SER A 15 27.79 -35.12 31.59
CA SER A 15 27.07 -35.23 30.34
C SER A 15 26.16 -34.01 30.17
N THR A 16 26.60 -33.00 29.44
CA THR A 16 25.70 -31.97 28.92
C THR A 16 25.06 -32.49 27.65
N THR A 17 23.82 -32.93 27.78
CA THR A 17 22.91 -33.14 26.66
C THR A 17 22.80 -31.86 25.86
N TRP A 18 23.24 -31.89 24.60
CA TRP A 18 22.94 -30.88 23.60
C TRP A 18 21.44 -31.00 23.30
N ALA A 19 20.62 -30.22 23.98
CA ALA A 19 19.26 -29.96 23.52
C ALA A 19 19.38 -29.00 22.32
N GLN A 20 19.64 -29.60 21.16
CA GLN A 20 19.50 -28.96 19.86
C GLN A 20 18.01 -28.64 19.71
N GLY A 21 17.63 -27.45 20.18
CA GLY A 21 16.34 -26.86 19.86
C GLY A 21 16.29 -26.68 18.35
N GLN A 22 15.78 -27.69 17.66
CA GLN A 22 15.31 -27.57 16.30
C GLN A 22 14.20 -26.52 16.31
N HIS A 23 14.56 -25.25 16.13
CA HIS A 23 13.68 -24.32 15.45
C HIS A 23 13.61 -24.79 14.01
N THR A 24 12.81 -25.82 13.78
CA THR A 24 12.22 -26.07 12.48
C THR A 24 11.44 -24.82 12.12
N GLN A 25 12.04 -23.93 11.34
CA GLN A 25 11.32 -23.06 10.43
C GLN A 25 10.62 -23.96 9.40
N THR A 26 9.59 -24.68 9.84
CA THR A 26 8.58 -25.16 8.91
C THR A 26 7.92 -23.92 8.37
N GLY A 27 8.11 -23.66 7.07
CA GLY A 27 7.48 -22.56 6.37
C GLY A 27 6.01 -22.48 6.76
N ARG A 28 5.64 -21.37 7.42
CA ARG A 28 4.25 -20.95 7.49
C ARG A 28 3.88 -20.66 6.04
N LYS A 29 3.38 -21.68 5.35
CA LYS A 29 2.46 -21.46 4.22
C LYS A 29 1.47 -20.43 4.74
N SER A 30 1.23 -19.36 3.99
CA SER A 30 0.20 -18.37 4.29
C SER A 30 -1.07 -19.10 4.73
N GLU A 31 -1.29 -19.21 6.03
CA GLU A 31 -2.56 -19.74 6.54
C GLU A 31 -3.64 -18.81 5.99
N PRO A 32 -4.76 -19.34 5.50
CA PRO A 32 -5.84 -18.46 5.11
C PRO A 32 -6.18 -17.55 6.31
N MET A 33 -6.58 -16.32 5.98
CA MET A 33 -7.53 -15.51 6.73
C MET A 33 -8.43 -16.36 7.64
N GLN A 34 -8.86 -15.82 8.79
CA GLN A 34 -9.92 -16.42 9.62
C GLN A 34 -10.87 -17.20 8.74
N THR A 35 -10.88 -18.51 8.91
CA THR A 35 -11.60 -19.38 7.98
C THR A 35 -13.07 -18.97 8.00
N MET A 36 -13.83 -19.24 6.94
CA MET A 36 -15.29 -19.03 6.96
C MET A 36 -15.94 -19.71 8.19
N ASN A 37 -15.33 -20.80 8.67
CA ASN A 37 -15.72 -21.44 9.92
C ASN A 37 -15.51 -20.53 11.14
N ASP A 38 -14.38 -19.82 11.23
CA ASP A 38 -14.07 -18.88 12.32
C ASP A 38 -15.03 -17.68 12.33
N ILE A 39 -15.33 -17.10 11.16
CA ILE A 39 -16.27 -15.98 11.04
C ILE A 39 -17.67 -16.45 11.47
N THR A 40 -18.13 -17.60 11.00
CA THR A 40 -19.45 -18.15 11.34
C THR A 40 -19.59 -18.43 12.84
N MET A 41 -18.53 -18.90 13.51
CA MET A 41 -18.53 -19.18 14.96
C MET A 41 -18.68 -17.91 15.82
N VAL A 42 -18.24 -16.75 15.33
CA VAL A 42 -18.24 -15.49 16.09
C VAL A 42 -19.35 -14.53 15.63
N ALA A 43 -19.50 -14.36 14.32
CA ALA A 43 -20.36 -13.37 13.69
C ALA A 43 -21.00 -13.92 12.40
N PRO A 44 -21.98 -14.84 12.48
CA PRO A 44 -22.60 -15.45 11.30
C PRO A 44 -23.31 -14.45 10.37
N ALA A 45 -23.73 -13.30 10.88
CA ALA A 45 -24.23 -12.21 10.03
C ALA A 45 -23.12 -11.61 9.14
N LEU A 46 -21.89 -11.51 9.64
CA LEU A 46 -20.74 -11.02 8.88
C LEU A 46 -20.41 -11.97 7.72
N GLU A 47 -20.43 -13.28 7.96
CA GLU A 47 -20.29 -14.32 6.92
C GLU A 47 -21.28 -14.08 5.78
N LYS A 48 -22.57 -13.89 6.10
CA LYS A 48 -23.62 -13.59 5.11
C LYS A 48 -23.29 -12.35 4.29
N TYR A 49 -22.78 -11.28 4.92
CA TYR A 49 -22.41 -10.06 4.19
C TYR A 49 -21.14 -10.23 3.35
N ALA A 50 -20.19 -11.05 3.80
CA ALA A 50 -18.99 -11.40 3.06
C ALA A 50 -19.33 -12.19 1.78
N GLN A 51 -20.21 -13.19 1.89
CA GLN A 51 -20.62 -14.05 0.77
C GLN A 51 -21.60 -13.37 -0.20
N GLY A 52 -22.33 -12.34 0.24
CA GLY A 52 -23.29 -11.59 -0.57
C GLY A 52 -22.74 -10.23 -1.02
N PRO A 53 -23.15 -9.11 -0.39
CA PRO A 53 -22.78 -7.75 -0.82
C PRO A 53 -21.30 -7.52 -1.08
N LEU A 54 -20.39 -8.05 -0.25
CA LEU A 54 -18.96 -7.90 -0.47
C LEU A 54 -18.48 -8.73 -1.68
N ALA A 55 -18.93 -9.97 -1.84
CA ALA A 55 -18.59 -10.77 -3.02
C ALA A 55 -19.13 -10.14 -4.32
N ASP A 56 -20.33 -9.55 -4.27
CA ASP A 56 -20.94 -8.89 -5.43
C ASP A 56 -20.26 -7.55 -5.76
N LEU A 57 -19.76 -6.83 -4.74
CA LEU A 57 -18.94 -5.62 -4.94
C LEU A 57 -17.75 -5.88 -5.88
N TRP A 58 -17.06 -7.01 -5.71
CA TRP A 58 -15.91 -7.38 -6.54
C TRP A 58 -16.28 -7.71 -7.99
N LYS A 59 -17.55 -8.02 -8.27
CA LYS A 59 -18.05 -8.36 -9.63
C LYS A 59 -18.61 -7.15 -10.39
N ARG A 60 -18.78 -6.00 -9.74
CA ARG A 60 -19.36 -4.80 -10.37
C ARG A 60 -18.46 -4.30 -11.52
N PRO A 61 -19.00 -4.05 -12.72
CA PRO A 61 -18.21 -3.88 -13.95
C PRO A 61 -17.51 -2.53 -14.11
N GLY A 62 -17.89 -1.50 -13.34
CA GLY A 62 -17.34 -0.15 -13.50
C GLY A 62 -15.88 0.02 -13.03
N LEU A 63 -15.33 -0.98 -12.34
CA LEU A 63 -13.92 -1.05 -11.95
C LEU A 63 -13.46 -2.50 -12.01
N THR A 64 -12.34 -2.75 -12.68
CA THR A 64 -11.83 -4.10 -12.92
C THR A 64 -11.36 -4.76 -11.62
N PRO A 65 -11.31 -6.11 -11.54
CA PRO A 65 -10.73 -6.79 -10.39
C PRO A 65 -9.29 -6.34 -10.08
N ARG A 66 -8.48 -6.11 -11.11
CA ARG A 66 -7.12 -5.56 -10.99
C ARG A 66 -7.10 -4.21 -10.28
N ASP A 67 -7.94 -3.27 -10.72
CA ASP A 67 -7.99 -1.95 -10.11
C ASP A 67 -8.60 -1.98 -8.71
N ARG A 68 -9.59 -2.85 -8.45
CA ARG A 68 -10.12 -3.09 -7.10
C ARG A 68 -9.01 -3.57 -6.17
N SER A 69 -8.18 -4.51 -6.60
CA SER A 69 -7.02 -4.96 -5.83
C SER A 69 -6.05 -3.82 -5.50
N ILE A 70 -5.80 -2.89 -6.43
CA ILE A 70 -4.98 -1.70 -6.16
C ILE A 70 -5.62 -0.82 -5.09
N VAL A 71 -6.92 -0.54 -5.20
CA VAL A 71 -7.69 0.23 -4.21
C VAL A 71 -7.63 -0.46 -2.83
N THR A 72 -7.84 -1.77 -2.78
CA THR A 72 -7.81 -2.54 -1.51
C THR A 72 -6.42 -2.52 -0.88
N VAL A 73 -5.37 -2.81 -1.64
CA VAL A 73 -3.99 -2.78 -1.16
C VAL A 73 -3.65 -1.39 -0.62
N ALA A 74 -4.02 -0.33 -1.33
CA ALA A 74 -3.78 1.03 -0.87
C ALA A 74 -4.52 1.33 0.44
N ALA A 75 -5.77 0.91 0.58
CA ALA A 75 -6.56 1.11 1.80
C ALA A 75 -5.97 0.36 3.00
N LEU A 76 -5.57 -0.91 2.83
CA LEU A 76 -4.98 -1.71 3.89
C LEU A 76 -3.67 -1.10 4.38
N ILE A 77 -2.80 -0.66 3.46
CA ILE A 77 -1.52 -0.02 3.81
C ILE A 77 -1.79 1.31 4.51
N ALA A 78 -2.67 2.15 3.97
CA ALA A 78 -3.00 3.45 4.56
C ALA A 78 -3.55 3.33 5.99
N ARG A 79 -4.27 2.25 6.28
CA ARG A 79 -4.88 1.97 7.60
C ARG A 79 -4.05 1.04 8.48
N ASN A 80 -2.86 0.65 8.03
CA ASN A 80 -1.96 -0.32 8.69
C ASN A 80 -2.65 -1.64 9.10
N GLN A 81 -3.54 -2.16 8.24
CA GLN A 81 -4.33 -3.38 8.48
C GLN A 81 -3.57 -4.65 8.04
N THR A 82 -2.46 -4.93 8.72
CA THR A 82 -1.46 -5.94 8.28
C THR A 82 -1.96 -7.39 8.29
N ILE A 83 -2.98 -7.72 9.10
CA ILE A 83 -3.53 -9.08 9.22
C ILE A 83 -4.08 -9.57 7.87
N GLU A 84 -4.76 -8.69 7.13
CA GLU A 84 -5.43 -9.03 5.87
C GLU A 84 -4.54 -8.83 4.63
N MET A 85 -3.43 -8.09 4.78
CA MET A 85 -2.53 -7.81 3.66
C MET A 85 -2.02 -9.06 2.93
N PRO A 86 -1.64 -10.19 3.59
CA PRO A 86 -1.18 -11.38 2.87
C PRO A 86 -2.22 -11.89 1.87
N TYR A 87 -3.50 -11.96 2.27
CA TYR A 87 -4.58 -12.39 1.40
C TYR A 87 -4.76 -11.43 0.22
N TYR A 88 -4.85 -10.12 0.48
CA TYR A 88 -5.10 -9.15 -0.58
C TYR A 88 -3.89 -8.90 -1.50
N PHE A 89 -2.65 -9.12 -1.04
CA PHE A 89 -1.47 -9.09 -1.91
C PHE A 89 -1.47 -10.29 -2.86
N ASN A 90 -1.82 -11.47 -2.36
CA ASN A 90 -2.02 -12.66 -3.19
C ASN A 90 -3.14 -12.44 -4.21
N LEU A 91 -4.30 -11.96 -3.76
CA LEU A 91 -5.43 -11.67 -4.65
C LEU A 91 -5.10 -10.59 -5.69
N ALA A 92 -4.29 -9.59 -5.33
CA ALA A 92 -3.81 -8.59 -6.27
C ALA A 92 -2.95 -9.21 -7.39
N LEU A 93 -2.02 -10.09 -7.03
CA LEU A 93 -1.21 -10.83 -8.01
C LEU A 93 -2.09 -11.72 -8.90
N ASP A 94 -3.09 -12.41 -8.32
CA ASP A 94 -4.03 -13.27 -9.05
C ASP A 94 -4.91 -12.46 -10.02
N ASN A 95 -5.30 -11.23 -9.63
CA ASN A 95 -6.04 -10.29 -10.48
C ASN A 95 -5.16 -9.55 -11.49
N GLY A 96 -3.85 -9.87 -11.57
CA GLY A 96 -2.94 -9.34 -12.58
C GLY A 96 -2.22 -8.03 -12.19
N VAL A 97 -2.26 -7.62 -10.93
CA VAL A 97 -1.34 -6.57 -10.42
C VAL A 97 0.07 -7.16 -10.42
N LYS A 98 1.04 -6.45 -11.01
CA LYS A 98 2.42 -6.95 -11.12
C LYS A 98 3.16 -6.82 -9.78
N PRO A 99 4.16 -7.67 -9.51
CA PRO A 99 5.00 -7.52 -8.31
C PRO A 99 5.65 -6.13 -8.20
N ARG A 100 6.13 -5.58 -9.31
CA ARG A 100 6.67 -4.21 -9.37
C ARG A 100 5.65 -3.13 -9.02
N GLU A 101 4.38 -3.32 -9.37
CA GLU A 101 3.32 -2.37 -9.05
C GLU A 101 3.03 -2.41 -7.55
N ILE A 102 2.95 -3.60 -6.92
CA ILE A 102 2.83 -3.73 -5.46
C ILE A 102 4.02 -3.05 -4.75
N SER A 103 5.24 -3.27 -5.24
CA SER A 103 6.45 -2.63 -4.70
C SER A 103 6.39 -1.10 -4.80
N GLU A 104 5.94 -0.55 -5.94
CA GLU A 104 5.76 0.88 -6.12
C GLU A 104 4.61 1.44 -5.27
N ILE A 105 3.53 0.69 -5.05
CA ILE A 105 2.45 1.09 -4.14
C ILE A 105 2.98 1.26 -2.73
N ILE A 106 3.76 0.29 -2.23
CA ILE A 106 4.38 0.36 -0.90
C ILE A 106 5.31 1.59 -0.81
N THR A 107 6.16 1.79 -1.81
CA THR A 107 7.09 2.93 -1.87
C THR A 107 6.35 4.27 -1.89
N HIS A 108 5.30 4.37 -2.71
CA HIS A 108 4.48 5.59 -2.83
C HIS A 108 3.76 5.92 -1.52
N LEU A 109 3.21 4.90 -0.86
CA LEU A 109 2.49 5.09 0.40
C LEU A 109 3.40 5.32 1.62
N ALA A 110 4.72 5.13 1.51
CA ALA A 110 5.65 5.61 2.51
C ALA A 110 5.56 7.14 2.69
N PHE A 111 5.30 7.88 1.60
CA PHE A 111 5.15 9.33 1.60
C PHE A 111 3.71 9.79 1.84
N TYR A 112 2.72 9.06 1.34
CA TYR A 112 1.31 9.45 1.43
C TYR A 112 0.55 8.88 2.62
N SER A 113 1.08 7.85 3.27
CA SER A 113 0.46 7.20 4.44
C SER A 113 1.42 7.02 5.62
N GLY A 114 2.69 7.39 5.45
CA GLY A 114 3.71 7.33 6.49
C GLY A 114 4.66 6.14 6.34
N TRP A 115 5.90 6.35 6.77
CA TRP A 115 7.00 5.41 6.57
C TRP A 115 6.73 4.04 7.22
N GLU A 116 6.21 4.03 8.44
CA GLU A 116 5.96 2.78 9.19
C GLU A 116 4.85 1.92 8.60
N ASN A 117 3.86 2.54 7.95
CA ASN A 117 2.82 1.80 7.22
C ASN A 117 3.44 1.06 6.02
N ALA A 118 4.35 1.72 5.30
CA ALA A 118 5.09 1.09 4.22
C ALA A 118 6.03 -0.01 4.74
N MET A 119 6.76 0.21 5.82
CA MET A 119 7.64 -0.81 6.42
C MET A 119 6.87 -2.04 6.89
N SER A 120 5.68 -1.85 7.46
CA SER A 120 4.77 -2.95 7.81
C SER A 120 4.33 -3.73 6.57
N ALA A 121 4.02 -3.04 5.48
CA ALA A 121 3.70 -3.65 4.20
C ALA A 121 4.89 -4.38 3.56
N VAL A 122 6.13 -3.88 3.71
CA VAL A 122 7.37 -4.56 3.28
C VAL A 122 7.50 -5.91 3.98
N ALA A 123 7.27 -5.96 5.29
CA ALA A 123 7.37 -7.20 6.06
C ALA A 123 6.39 -8.27 5.54
N VAL A 124 5.17 -7.86 5.19
CA VAL A 124 4.16 -8.74 4.59
C VAL A 124 4.51 -9.14 3.16
N ALA A 125 4.85 -8.17 2.30
CA ALA A 125 5.20 -8.41 0.90
C ALA A 125 6.37 -9.38 0.76
N LYS A 126 7.37 -9.29 1.65
CA LYS A 126 8.53 -10.20 1.66
C LYS A 126 8.09 -11.66 1.76
N VAL A 127 7.13 -11.98 2.63
CA VAL A 127 6.63 -13.35 2.80
C VAL A 127 5.85 -13.79 1.56
N VAL A 128 4.91 -12.96 1.10
CA VAL A 128 4.10 -13.26 -0.09
C VAL A 128 4.97 -13.46 -1.34
N PHE A 129 5.97 -12.61 -1.54
CA PHE A 129 6.88 -12.69 -2.68
C PHE A 129 7.76 -13.93 -2.61
N ALA A 130 8.25 -14.31 -1.43
CA ALA A 130 8.99 -15.55 -1.24
C ALA A 130 8.13 -16.79 -1.60
N ASP A 131 6.90 -16.85 -1.10
CA ASP A 131 5.97 -17.95 -1.38
C ASP A 131 5.62 -18.05 -2.88
N ARG A 132 5.50 -16.89 -3.55
CA ARG A 132 5.22 -16.76 -4.99
C ARG A 132 6.47 -16.88 -5.87
N LYS A 133 7.67 -17.07 -5.28
CA LYS A 133 8.97 -17.11 -5.99
C LYS A 133 9.24 -15.85 -6.83
N ILE A 134 8.80 -14.69 -6.34
CA ILE A 134 9.05 -13.39 -6.93
C ILE A 134 10.45 -12.93 -6.51
N GLY A 135 11.34 -12.80 -7.49
CA GLY A 135 12.73 -12.36 -7.31
C GLY A 135 12.92 -10.85 -7.52
N ALA A 136 14.12 -10.36 -7.20
CA ALA A 136 14.49 -8.95 -7.36
C ALA A 136 14.45 -8.46 -8.82
N ASP A 137 14.60 -9.37 -9.79
CA ASP A 137 14.48 -9.13 -11.23
C ASP A 137 13.07 -8.70 -11.66
N GLN A 138 12.06 -8.99 -10.84
CA GLN A 138 10.67 -8.63 -11.08
C GLN A 138 10.25 -7.32 -10.39
N LEU A 139 11.15 -6.71 -9.61
CA LEU A 139 10.90 -5.50 -8.84
C LEU A 139 11.43 -4.24 -9.56
N PRO A 140 10.96 -3.03 -9.18
CA PRO A 140 11.44 -1.77 -9.75
C PRO A 140 12.93 -1.58 -9.49
N ALA A 141 13.61 -0.90 -10.40
CA ALA A 141 14.95 -0.39 -10.11
C ALA A 141 14.88 0.66 -8.97
N ALA A 142 15.92 0.77 -8.16
CA ALA A 142 16.01 1.82 -7.14
C ALA A 142 16.00 3.22 -7.79
N SER A 143 16.69 3.37 -8.92
CA SER A 143 16.79 4.61 -9.70
C SER A 143 16.44 4.36 -11.17
N PRO A 144 15.15 4.22 -11.51
CA PRO A 144 14.71 4.03 -12.88
C PRO A 144 14.80 5.34 -13.68
N SER A 145 14.77 5.26 -15.01
CA SER A 145 14.61 6.45 -15.84
C SER A 145 13.24 7.09 -15.57
N PRO A 146 13.16 8.39 -15.23
CA PRO A 146 11.89 9.03 -14.91
C PRO A 146 11.02 9.17 -16.16
N LEU A 147 9.70 9.16 -15.95
CA LEU A 147 8.70 9.57 -16.92
C LEU A 147 8.88 11.06 -17.29
N PRO A 148 8.40 11.49 -18.47
CA PRO A 148 8.43 12.90 -18.85
C PRO A 148 7.71 13.79 -17.83
N LEU A 149 8.36 14.87 -17.42
CA LEU A 149 7.80 15.91 -16.57
C LEU A 149 7.13 16.98 -17.41
N ASP A 150 5.86 17.29 -17.12
CA ASP A 150 5.24 18.54 -17.57
C ASP A 150 5.85 19.71 -16.79
N LYS A 151 6.83 20.37 -17.43
CA LYS A 151 7.59 21.45 -16.81
C LYS A 151 6.72 22.68 -16.50
N GLU A 152 5.71 22.96 -17.32
CA GLU A 152 4.86 24.13 -17.13
C GLU A 152 3.89 23.90 -15.97
N ALA A 153 3.22 22.75 -15.94
CA ALA A 153 2.34 22.40 -14.83
C ALA A 153 3.10 22.31 -13.50
N GLU A 154 4.31 21.75 -13.51
CA GLU A 154 5.14 21.67 -12.31
C GLU A 154 5.63 23.04 -11.84
N ALA A 155 6.04 23.93 -12.76
CA ALA A 155 6.42 25.30 -12.39
C ALA A 155 5.25 26.07 -11.74
N LYS A 156 4.04 25.91 -12.28
CA LYS A 156 2.81 26.50 -11.71
C LYS A 156 2.52 25.94 -10.31
N ARG A 157 2.56 24.62 -10.14
CA ARG A 157 2.35 23.96 -8.84
C ARG A 157 3.38 24.43 -7.81
N ALA A 158 4.67 24.38 -8.15
CA ALA A 158 5.76 24.77 -7.27
C ALA A 158 5.63 26.24 -6.84
N THR A 159 5.38 27.14 -7.78
CA THR A 159 5.16 28.58 -7.49
C THR A 159 3.98 28.80 -6.54
N SER A 160 2.86 28.09 -6.76
CA SER A 160 1.68 28.22 -5.92
C SER A 160 1.94 27.77 -4.47
N VAL A 161 2.65 26.64 -4.29
CA VAL A 161 3.02 26.13 -2.95
C VAL A 161 4.03 27.05 -2.26
N GLU A 162 5.03 27.54 -2.98
CA GLU A 162 6.02 28.49 -2.46
C GLU A 162 5.35 29.78 -1.97
N GLN A 163 4.45 30.36 -2.75
CA GLN A 163 3.74 31.59 -2.39
C GLN A 163 2.86 31.43 -1.15
N GLN A 164 2.23 30.26 -0.97
CA GLN A 164 1.32 30.02 0.16
C GLN A 164 2.07 29.62 1.44
N PHE A 165 3.14 28.83 1.31
CA PHE A 165 3.73 28.12 2.44
C PHE A 165 5.26 28.25 2.59
N GLY A 166 5.95 28.91 1.66
CA GLY A 166 7.42 29.05 1.70
C GLY A 166 7.91 29.72 2.99
N SER A 167 7.26 30.83 3.38
CA SER A 167 7.55 31.53 4.64
C SER A 167 7.13 30.77 5.90
N VAL A 168 6.26 29.76 5.77
CA VAL A 168 5.77 28.95 6.90
C VAL A 168 6.71 27.78 7.15
N ALA A 169 7.08 27.03 6.11
CA ALA A 169 7.88 25.82 6.23
C ALA A 169 8.64 25.50 4.93
N GLN A 170 9.76 26.18 4.68
CA GLN A 170 10.53 25.97 3.43
C GLN A 170 10.95 24.51 3.19
N GLY A 171 11.28 23.77 4.26
CA GLY A 171 11.70 22.38 4.14
C GLY A 171 10.64 21.48 3.48
N ILE A 172 9.37 21.61 3.86
CA ILE A 172 8.31 20.79 3.25
C ILE A 172 8.04 21.22 1.81
N VAL A 173 8.15 22.52 1.51
CA VAL A 173 8.00 23.03 0.14
C VAL A 173 9.07 22.47 -0.79
N GLN A 174 10.33 22.45 -0.33
CA GLN A 174 11.44 21.88 -1.07
C GLN A 174 11.26 20.36 -1.28
N TYR A 175 10.98 19.60 -0.22
CA TYR A 175 10.81 18.15 -0.34
C TYR A 175 9.59 17.77 -1.19
N THR A 176 8.50 18.55 -1.11
CA THR A 176 7.34 18.35 -2.00
C THR A 176 7.77 18.44 -3.46
N THR A 177 8.60 19.41 -3.80
CA THR A 177 9.08 19.60 -5.17
C THR A 177 10.06 18.51 -5.59
N ASP A 178 11.15 18.33 -4.84
CA ASP A 178 12.26 17.47 -5.27
C ASP A 178 11.97 15.98 -5.09
N VAL A 179 11.43 15.59 -3.93
CA VAL A 179 11.21 14.18 -3.58
C VAL A 179 9.91 13.66 -4.18
N LEU A 180 8.85 14.48 -4.17
CA LEU A 180 7.55 14.03 -4.66
C LEU A 180 7.37 14.29 -6.16
N PHE A 181 7.26 15.54 -6.58
CA PHE A 181 6.80 15.85 -7.93
C PHE A 181 7.88 15.73 -9.02
N ARG A 182 9.16 15.86 -8.66
CA ARG A 182 10.30 15.69 -9.57
C ARG A 182 10.98 14.31 -9.50
N ASP A 183 10.55 13.44 -8.59
CA ASP A 183 11.06 12.07 -8.47
C ASP A 183 9.92 11.06 -8.32
N LEU A 184 9.32 10.90 -7.13
CA LEU A 184 8.34 9.84 -6.83
C LEU A 184 7.20 9.75 -7.86
N TRP A 185 6.63 10.88 -8.27
CA TRP A 185 5.53 10.94 -9.25
C TRP A 185 5.96 10.61 -10.68
N LEU A 186 7.26 10.59 -10.96
CA LEU A 186 7.84 10.27 -12.27
C LEU A 186 8.40 8.85 -12.34
N ARG A 187 8.37 8.08 -11.25
CA ARG A 187 8.81 6.68 -11.29
C ARG A 187 7.92 5.84 -12.22
N PRO A 188 8.48 5.09 -13.20
CA PRO A 188 7.73 4.50 -14.30
C PRO A 188 7.07 3.15 -13.99
N ASP A 189 7.49 2.45 -12.93
CA ASP A 189 7.01 1.08 -12.62
C ASP A 189 5.57 1.04 -12.08
N LEU A 190 4.96 2.20 -11.84
CA LEU A 190 3.52 2.37 -11.63
C LEU A 190 3.03 3.50 -12.54
N ALA A 191 2.09 3.17 -13.43
CA ALA A 191 1.55 4.13 -14.39
C ALA A 191 0.96 5.35 -13.68
N PRO A 192 1.04 6.57 -14.25
CA PRO A 192 0.51 7.79 -13.62
C PRO A 192 -0.95 7.68 -13.17
N ARG A 193 -1.79 6.99 -13.95
CA ARG A 193 -3.19 6.71 -13.61
C ARG A 193 -3.30 5.90 -12.32
N ASP A 194 -2.53 4.83 -12.21
CA ASP A 194 -2.58 3.90 -11.09
C ASP A 194 -1.95 4.49 -9.83
N ARG A 195 -0.87 5.26 -9.98
CA ARG A 195 -0.28 6.04 -8.88
C ARG A 195 -1.29 7.04 -8.31
N SER A 196 -2.06 7.70 -9.16
CA SER A 196 -3.15 8.56 -8.71
C SER A 196 -4.30 7.77 -8.06
N LEU A 197 -4.69 6.62 -8.61
CA LEU A 197 -5.71 5.73 -8.03
C LEU A 197 -5.33 5.30 -6.60
N VAL A 198 -4.08 4.89 -6.39
CA VAL A 198 -3.51 4.55 -5.08
C VAL A 198 -3.57 5.73 -4.13
N THR A 199 -3.14 6.91 -4.60
CA THR A 199 -3.12 8.13 -3.78
C THR A 199 -4.51 8.48 -3.29
N VAL A 200 -5.49 8.59 -4.20
CA VAL A 200 -6.86 8.97 -3.82
C VAL A 200 -7.49 7.90 -2.92
N SER A 201 -7.21 6.62 -3.16
CA SER A 201 -7.70 5.53 -2.31
C SER A 201 -7.16 5.63 -0.88
N ALA A 202 -5.87 5.88 -0.71
CA ALA A 202 -5.24 6.04 0.60
C ALA A 202 -5.74 7.27 1.37
N LEU A 203 -5.93 8.40 0.67
CA LEU A 203 -6.50 9.62 1.24
C LEU A 203 -7.91 9.38 1.78
N ILE A 204 -8.77 8.74 0.98
CA ILE A 204 -10.14 8.40 1.39
C ILE A 204 -10.12 7.41 2.54
N ALA A 205 -9.28 6.37 2.47
CA ALA A 205 -9.20 5.34 3.51
C ALA A 205 -8.77 5.88 4.89
N SER A 206 -8.06 7.01 4.88
CA SER A 206 -7.55 7.72 6.06
C SER A 206 -8.38 8.96 6.43
N GLY A 207 -9.47 9.25 5.72
CA GLY A 207 -10.33 10.41 5.97
C GLY A 207 -9.68 11.77 5.65
N GLN A 208 -8.63 11.81 4.83
CA GLN A 208 -7.86 13.02 4.51
C GLN A 208 -8.51 13.86 3.40
N VAL A 209 -9.73 14.33 3.65
CA VAL A 209 -10.60 14.96 2.64
C VAL A 209 -10.02 16.20 1.98
N ALA A 210 -9.22 16.98 2.71
CA ALA A 210 -8.63 18.23 2.21
C ALA A 210 -7.70 18.03 0.99
N GLN A 211 -7.14 16.83 0.83
CA GLN A 211 -6.21 16.52 -0.26
C GLN A 211 -6.87 15.81 -1.44
N ILE A 212 -8.12 15.33 -1.28
CA ILE A 212 -8.82 14.54 -2.31
C ILE A 212 -9.01 15.37 -3.58
N ALA A 213 -9.40 16.64 -3.49
CA ALA A 213 -9.73 17.45 -4.67
C ALA A 213 -8.55 17.58 -5.66
N TYR A 214 -7.35 17.85 -5.15
CA TYR A 214 -6.14 17.97 -5.97
C TYR A 214 -5.80 16.62 -6.62
N HIS A 215 -5.73 15.55 -5.82
CA HIS A 215 -5.31 14.25 -6.32
C HIS A 215 -6.35 13.57 -7.21
N LEU A 216 -7.65 13.82 -7.01
CA LEU A 216 -8.71 13.33 -7.89
C LEU A 216 -8.66 14.02 -9.26
N ASN A 217 -8.44 15.34 -9.30
CA ASN A 217 -8.23 16.02 -10.59
C ASN A 217 -7.03 15.43 -11.33
N ARG A 218 -5.89 15.26 -10.64
CA ARG A 218 -4.71 14.61 -11.22
C ARG A 218 -4.98 13.17 -11.67
N ALA A 219 -5.80 12.41 -10.94
CA ALA A 219 -6.20 11.07 -11.35
C ALA A 219 -6.99 11.08 -12.66
N MET A 220 -7.92 12.02 -12.78
CA MET A 220 -8.74 12.16 -13.99
C MET A 220 -7.95 12.70 -15.17
N ASP A 221 -6.99 13.60 -14.95
CA ASP A 221 -6.03 14.05 -15.98
C ASP A 221 -5.18 12.88 -16.49
N ASN A 222 -4.84 11.94 -15.61
CA ASN A 222 -4.14 10.70 -15.95
C ASN A 222 -5.07 9.60 -16.52
N GLY A 223 -6.35 9.88 -16.76
CA GLY A 223 -7.29 8.96 -17.42
C GLY A 223 -8.19 8.12 -16.50
N LEU A 224 -8.26 8.41 -15.20
CA LEU A 224 -9.30 7.83 -14.33
C LEU A 224 -10.67 8.41 -14.71
N THR A 225 -11.64 7.55 -15.03
CA THR A 225 -12.99 8.02 -15.40
C THR A 225 -13.84 8.34 -14.17
N GLN A 226 -14.90 9.15 -14.34
CA GLN A 226 -15.88 9.41 -13.26
C GLN A 226 -16.50 8.11 -12.74
N THR A 227 -16.82 7.16 -13.64
CA THR A 227 -17.35 5.83 -13.27
C THR A 227 -16.36 5.06 -12.40
N GLN A 228 -15.08 5.04 -12.78
CA GLN A 228 -14.05 4.35 -11.99
C GLN A 228 -13.83 5.01 -10.63
N ALA A 229 -13.84 6.35 -10.55
CA ALA A 229 -13.76 7.07 -9.30
C ALA A 229 -14.95 6.81 -8.37
N ALA A 230 -16.18 6.74 -8.91
CA ALA A 230 -17.37 6.39 -8.14
C ALA A 230 -17.31 4.94 -7.62
N GLU A 231 -16.84 3.99 -8.43
CA GLU A 231 -16.66 2.60 -8.03
C GLU A 231 -15.54 2.42 -6.99
N MET A 232 -14.47 3.21 -7.07
CA MET A 232 -13.43 3.27 -6.04
C MET A 232 -14.03 3.70 -4.69
N VAL A 233 -14.82 4.77 -4.63
CA VAL A 233 -15.46 5.21 -3.38
C VAL A 233 -16.45 4.19 -2.84
N THR A 234 -17.25 3.59 -3.73
CA THR A 234 -18.16 2.50 -3.39
C THR A 234 -17.41 1.31 -2.79
N HIS A 235 -16.25 0.96 -3.36
CA HIS A 235 -15.40 -0.12 -2.85
C HIS A 235 -14.82 0.23 -1.47
N LEU A 236 -14.32 1.46 -1.30
CA LEU A 236 -13.76 1.93 -0.04
C LEU A 236 -14.79 2.04 1.09
N ALA A 237 -16.09 2.12 0.81
CA ALA A 237 -17.11 2.02 1.86
C ALA A 237 -17.01 0.70 2.65
N PHE A 238 -16.70 -0.42 1.97
CA PHE A 238 -16.54 -1.72 2.60
C PHE A 238 -15.17 -1.90 3.28
N TYR A 239 -14.11 -1.35 2.70
CA TYR A 239 -12.73 -1.54 3.18
C TYR A 239 -12.24 -0.48 4.18
N ALA A 240 -12.78 0.72 4.11
CA ALA A 240 -12.41 1.84 4.96
C ALA A 240 -13.58 2.43 5.77
N GLY A 241 -14.78 1.87 5.62
CA GLY A 241 -15.97 2.26 6.35
C GLY A 241 -16.81 3.33 5.65
N TRP A 242 -18.12 3.28 5.87
CA TRP A 242 -19.09 4.22 5.30
C TRP A 242 -18.78 5.70 5.60
N PRO A 243 -18.38 6.11 6.82
CA PRO A 243 -18.09 7.52 7.09
C PRO A 243 -17.01 8.09 6.17
N ASN A 244 -15.93 7.37 5.93
CA ASN A 244 -14.85 7.80 5.04
C ASN A 244 -15.34 7.98 3.59
N ALA A 245 -16.15 7.03 3.09
CA ALA A 245 -16.73 7.14 1.75
C ALA A 245 -17.68 8.34 1.64
N PHE A 246 -18.55 8.55 2.63
CA PHE A 246 -19.51 9.67 2.62
C PHE A 246 -18.84 11.03 2.83
N SER A 247 -17.73 11.11 3.54
CA SER A 247 -16.92 12.33 3.63
C SER A 247 -16.23 12.69 2.30
N ALA A 248 -15.95 11.70 1.45
CA ALA A 248 -15.35 11.92 0.13
C ALA A 248 -16.38 12.36 -0.93
N LEU A 249 -17.65 11.93 -0.83
CA LEU A 249 -18.67 12.17 -1.86
C LEU A 249 -18.88 13.65 -2.23
N PRO A 250 -18.95 14.62 -1.28
CA PRO A 250 -19.06 16.03 -1.64
C PRO A 250 -17.88 16.52 -2.47
N VAL A 251 -16.66 16.06 -2.16
CA VAL A 251 -15.45 16.44 -2.91
C VAL A 251 -15.47 15.85 -4.31
N LEU A 252 -15.89 14.59 -4.48
CA LEU A 252 -16.05 13.97 -5.80
C LEU A 252 -17.06 14.74 -6.65
N LYS A 253 -18.22 15.05 -6.08
CA LYS A 253 -19.29 15.82 -6.75
C LYS A 253 -18.75 17.16 -7.25
N ASP A 254 -18.10 17.92 -6.38
CA ASP A 254 -17.49 19.22 -6.71
C ASP A 254 -16.48 19.11 -7.86
N VAL A 255 -15.64 18.08 -7.86
CA VAL A 255 -14.65 17.85 -8.93
C VAL A 255 -15.36 17.50 -10.24
N PHE A 256 -16.36 16.62 -10.24
CA PHE A 256 -17.07 16.23 -11.46
C PHE A 256 -17.84 17.39 -12.08
N GLU A 257 -18.43 18.26 -11.26
CA GLU A 257 -19.21 19.42 -11.72
C GLU A 257 -18.32 20.55 -12.26
N ARG A 258 -17.10 20.72 -11.72
CA ARG A 258 -16.17 21.79 -12.15
C ARG A 258 -15.29 21.41 -13.34
N ARG A 259 -15.14 20.12 -13.65
CA ARG A 259 -14.32 19.68 -14.79
C ARG A 259 -15.05 19.94 -16.12
N PRO A 260 -14.36 20.50 -17.13
CA PRO A 260 -14.91 20.59 -18.49
C PRO A 260 -15.29 19.19 -19.00
N ARG A 261 -16.44 19.10 -19.68
CA ARG A 261 -16.89 17.85 -20.33
C ARG A 261 -16.09 17.56 -21.60
#